data_AF-A0A0Q8DZI8-F1
#
_entry.id   AF-A0A0Q8DZI8-F1
#
_cell.length_a   1.000
_cell.length_b   1.000
_cell.length_c   1.000
_cell.angle_alpha   90.00
_cell.angle_beta   90.00
_cell.angle_gamma   90.00
#
_symmetry.space_group_name_H-M   'P 1'
#
loop_
_entity.id
_entity.type
_entity.pdbx_description
1 polymer ?
#
loop_
_entity_poly.entity_id
_entity_poly.type
_entity_poly.pdbx_seq_one_letter_code
_entity_poly.pdbx_strand_id
1 'polypeptide(L)'
;MRTSTKLKLAFAAIAATDTWLAGSGSPWAHRARYATKPLLMPVLAASLTTNEKAAGSPLRATTVVAQAAGFGGDVLLLGHSDKAFASGAGSFGLGHLAYIGGFLRNRDRSLAMKDNKVALGVAGIWAVTAPGVAFAAYRKDKALGATMLGYSATLAAMVAHANHLDASLPRTARLLTAAGAGTFMVSDSILGARTFLIPNPPDRLESVVMATYTAGQFLISEGAARAAR
;
A
#
# COMPACT_ATOMS: atom_id res chain seq x y z
N MET A 1 -0.18 -6.82 -25.32
CA MET A 1 -0.21 -5.36 -24.98
C MET A 1 -1.59 -4.70 -24.76
N ARG A 2 -2.59 -4.84 -25.65
CA ARG A 2 -3.88 -4.11 -25.53
C ARG A 2 -4.68 -4.44 -24.24
N THR A 3 -4.60 -5.68 -23.76
CA THR A 3 -5.31 -6.13 -22.54
C THR A 3 -4.82 -5.44 -21.27
N SER A 4 -3.51 -5.36 -21.06
CA SER A 4 -2.92 -4.68 -19.90
C SER A 4 -3.34 -3.20 -19.85
N THR A 5 -3.31 -2.49 -20.97
CA THR A 5 -3.77 -1.09 -21.03
C THR A 5 -5.24 -0.95 -20.65
N LYS A 6 -6.12 -1.82 -21.18
CA LYS A 6 -7.55 -1.82 -20.81
C LYS A 6 -7.75 -2.07 -19.32
N LEU A 7 -7.00 -3.00 -18.71
CA LEU A 7 -7.07 -3.29 -17.29
C LEU A 7 -6.56 -2.14 -16.42
N LYS A 8 -5.53 -1.40 -16.85
CA LYS A 8 -5.08 -0.17 -16.16
C LYS A 8 -6.13 0.94 -16.20
N LEU A 9 -6.80 1.12 -17.34
CA LEU A 9 -7.92 2.06 -17.45
C LEU A 9 -9.11 1.64 -16.58
N ALA A 10 -9.44 0.34 -16.55
CA ALA A 10 -10.46 -0.20 -15.66
C ALA A 10 -10.10 0.03 -14.19
N PHE A 11 -8.84 -0.25 -13.79
CA PHE A 11 -8.35 0.04 -12.45
C PHE A 11 -8.51 1.53 -12.11
N ALA A 12 -8.10 2.44 -13.00
CA ALA A 12 -8.24 3.87 -12.77
C ALA A 12 -9.70 4.31 -12.60
N ALA A 13 -10.63 3.75 -13.39
CA ALA A 13 -12.05 4.03 -13.26
C ALA A 13 -12.62 3.50 -11.93
N ILE A 14 -12.26 2.27 -11.53
CA ILE A 14 -12.68 1.69 -10.25
C ILE A 14 -12.10 2.50 -9.09
N ALA A 15 -10.83 2.89 -9.16
CA ALA A 15 -10.15 3.70 -8.15
C ALA A 15 -10.79 5.07 -7.97
N ALA A 16 -11.09 5.77 -9.07
CA ALA A 16 -11.80 7.05 -9.03
C ALA A 16 -13.22 6.89 -8.44
N THR A 17 -13.92 5.83 -8.82
CA THR A 17 -15.26 5.53 -8.32
C THR A 17 -15.23 5.24 -6.82
N ASP A 18 -14.37 4.33 -6.34
CA ASP A 18 -14.27 4.00 -4.91
C ASP A 18 -13.84 5.23 -4.09
N THR A 19 -12.89 6.01 -4.61
CA THR A 19 -12.44 7.26 -3.98
C THR A 19 -13.59 8.23 -3.75
N TRP A 20 -14.46 8.41 -4.74
CA TRP A 20 -15.64 9.25 -4.60
C TRP A 20 -16.66 8.65 -3.62
N LEU A 21 -16.95 7.36 -3.75
CA LEU A 21 -17.88 6.65 -2.86
C LEU A 21 -17.45 6.74 -1.38
N ALA A 22 -16.15 6.59 -1.12
CA ALA A 22 -15.55 6.60 0.22
C ALA A 22 -15.80 7.90 0.98
N GLY A 23 -15.91 9.04 0.29
CA GLY A 23 -16.12 10.35 0.92
C GLY A 23 -17.56 10.85 0.92
N SER A 24 -18.52 10.04 0.47
CA SER A 24 -19.89 10.51 0.18
C SER A 24 -20.86 10.46 1.36
N GLY A 25 -20.51 9.82 2.48
CA GLY A 25 -21.36 9.66 3.68
C GLY A 25 -22.67 8.88 3.47
N SER A 26 -23.01 8.51 2.22
CA SER A 26 -24.29 7.87 1.88
C SER A 26 -24.28 6.37 2.17
N PRO A 27 -25.36 5.80 2.77
CA PRO A 27 -25.48 4.36 2.99
C PRO A 27 -25.41 3.53 1.69
N TRP A 28 -25.94 4.08 0.59
CA TRP A 28 -25.84 3.42 -0.72
C TRP A 28 -24.40 3.34 -1.20
N ALA A 29 -23.61 4.40 -0.99
CA ALA A 29 -22.22 4.40 -1.40
C ALA A 29 -21.40 3.39 -0.61
N HIS A 30 -21.67 3.24 0.69
CA HIS A 30 -21.06 2.18 1.49
C HIS A 30 -21.37 0.78 0.90
N ARG A 31 -22.61 0.52 0.48
CA ARG A 31 -22.97 -0.75 -0.20
C ARG A 31 -22.23 -0.94 -1.52
N ALA A 32 -22.13 0.12 -2.33
CA ALA A 32 -21.41 0.06 -3.61
C ALA A 32 -19.92 -0.30 -3.42
N ARG A 33 -19.31 0.10 -2.29
CA ARG A 33 -17.91 -0.21 -1.98
C ARG A 33 -17.63 -1.69 -1.74
N TYR A 34 -18.63 -2.49 -1.40
CA TYR A 34 -18.48 -3.96 -1.37
C TYR A 34 -18.25 -4.57 -2.75
N ALA A 35 -18.51 -3.83 -3.83
CA ALA A 35 -18.13 -4.22 -5.18
C ALA A 35 -16.85 -3.50 -5.65
N THR A 36 -16.76 -2.19 -5.50
CA THR A 36 -15.65 -1.42 -6.08
C THR A 36 -14.31 -1.70 -5.37
N LYS A 37 -14.29 -1.76 -4.03
CA LYS A 37 -13.05 -1.91 -3.27
C LYS A 37 -12.39 -3.28 -3.50
N PRO A 38 -13.11 -4.41 -3.41
CA PRO A 38 -12.52 -5.73 -3.67
C PRO A 38 -12.05 -5.94 -5.11
N LEU A 39 -12.53 -5.16 -6.08
CA LEU A 39 -12.07 -5.27 -7.48
C LEU A 39 -10.73 -4.58 -7.75
N LEU A 40 -10.29 -3.65 -6.89
CA LEU A 40 -9.08 -2.85 -7.12
C LEU A 40 -7.83 -3.72 -7.34
N MET A 41 -7.47 -4.51 -6.34
CA MET A 41 -6.23 -5.28 -6.39
C MET A 41 -6.23 -6.44 -7.39
N PRO A 42 -7.32 -7.21 -7.56
CA PRO A 42 -7.39 -8.24 -8.61
C PRO A 42 -7.23 -7.66 -10.02
N VAL A 43 -7.87 -6.52 -10.33
CA VAL A 43 -7.74 -5.87 -11.64
C VAL A 43 -6.32 -5.34 -11.85
N LEU A 44 -5.70 -4.76 -10.82
CA LEU A 44 -4.32 -4.30 -10.88
C LEU A 44 -3.34 -5.46 -11.08
N ALA A 45 -3.52 -6.57 -10.36
CA ALA A 45 -2.72 -7.79 -10.50
C ALA A 45 -2.90 -8.43 -11.89
N ALA A 46 -4.12 -8.45 -12.43
CA ALA A 46 -4.37 -8.87 -13.80
C ALA A 46 -3.65 -7.96 -14.81
N SER A 47 -3.64 -6.64 -14.58
CA SER A 47 -2.95 -5.68 -15.46
C SER A 47 -1.44 -5.91 -15.53
N LEU A 48 -0.83 -6.31 -14.41
CA LEU A 48 0.60 -6.63 -14.30
C LEU A 48 0.91 -8.01 -14.88
N THR A 49 0.08 -9.01 -14.58
CA THR A 49 0.33 -10.38 -15.02
C THR A 49 0.15 -10.58 -16.52
N THR A 50 -0.77 -9.85 -17.14
CA THR A 50 -1.03 -9.83 -18.60
C THR A 50 -0.11 -8.88 -19.37
N ASN A 51 0.80 -8.16 -18.70
CA ASN A 51 1.79 -7.33 -19.35
C ASN A 51 3.02 -8.16 -19.75
N GLU A 52 3.12 -8.48 -21.05
CA GLU A 52 4.26 -9.23 -21.61
C GLU A 52 5.61 -8.58 -21.30
N LYS A 53 5.68 -7.24 -21.27
CA LYS A 53 6.93 -6.52 -20.93
C LYS A 53 7.35 -6.73 -19.48
N ALA A 54 6.43 -7.15 -18.60
CA ALA A 54 6.73 -7.44 -17.21
C ALA A 54 7.13 -8.90 -16.97
N ALA A 55 7.11 -9.78 -17.99
CA ALA A 55 7.32 -11.22 -17.82
C ALA A 55 8.66 -11.56 -17.16
N GLY A 56 9.74 -10.86 -17.56
CA GLY A 56 11.09 -11.01 -16.99
C GLY A 56 11.37 -10.14 -15.75
N SER A 57 10.37 -9.45 -15.21
CA SER A 57 10.59 -8.55 -14.07
C SER A 57 10.86 -9.34 -12.78
N PRO A 58 11.97 -9.05 -12.07
CA PRO A 58 12.29 -9.71 -10.81
C PRO A 58 11.36 -9.29 -9.65
N LEU A 59 10.55 -8.25 -9.84
CA LEU A 59 9.60 -7.74 -8.83
C LEU A 59 8.17 -8.21 -9.06
N ARG A 60 7.87 -8.85 -10.21
CA ARG A 60 6.50 -9.19 -10.61
C ARG A 60 5.82 -10.13 -9.63
N ALA A 61 6.45 -11.26 -9.29
CA ALA A 61 5.83 -12.29 -8.45
C ALA A 61 5.49 -11.75 -7.06
N THR A 62 6.44 -11.05 -6.42
CA THR A 62 6.23 -10.47 -5.09
C THR A 62 5.19 -9.36 -5.09
N THR A 63 5.10 -8.57 -6.18
CA THR A 63 4.06 -7.55 -6.34
C THR A 63 2.67 -8.16 -6.48
N VAL A 64 2.52 -9.26 -7.23
CA VAL A 64 1.24 -9.97 -7.36
C VAL A 64 0.81 -10.58 -6.03
N VAL A 65 1.72 -11.19 -5.27
CA VAL A 65 1.44 -11.69 -3.92
C VAL A 65 1.01 -10.53 -3.00
N ALA A 66 1.69 -9.40 -3.07
CA ALA A 66 1.34 -8.23 -2.28
C ALA A 66 -0.05 -7.66 -2.65
N GLN A 67 -0.41 -7.67 -3.92
CA GLN A 67 -1.74 -7.27 -4.38
C GLN A 67 -2.82 -8.27 -3.94
N ALA A 68 -2.55 -9.58 -3.94
CA ALA A 68 -3.48 -10.57 -3.40
C ALA A 68 -3.71 -10.38 -1.89
N ALA A 69 -2.64 -10.07 -1.14
CA ALA A 69 -2.74 -9.70 0.27
C ALA A 69 -3.48 -8.36 0.46
N GLY A 70 -3.27 -7.40 -0.43
CA GLY A 70 -4.01 -6.13 -0.48
C GLY A 70 -5.51 -6.32 -0.74
N PHE A 71 -5.89 -7.26 -1.62
CA PHE A 71 -7.29 -7.65 -1.81
C PHE A 71 -7.93 -8.14 -0.50
N GLY A 72 -7.23 -9.01 0.23
CA GLY A 72 -7.69 -9.45 1.55
C GLY A 72 -7.87 -8.29 2.52
N GLY A 73 -6.93 -7.34 2.52
CA GLY A 73 -7.01 -6.12 3.31
C GLY A 73 -8.21 -5.25 2.96
N ASP A 74 -8.43 -5.02 1.66
CA ASP A 74 -9.56 -4.26 1.13
C ASP A 74 -10.92 -4.84 1.53
N VAL A 75 -11.06 -6.17 1.50
CA VAL A 75 -12.28 -6.87 1.93
C VAL A 75 -12.48 -6.76 3.45
N LEU A 76 -11.43 -7.04 4.22
CA LEU A 76 -11.50 -7.06 5.69
C LEU A 76 -11.76 -5.67 6.28
N LEU A 77 -11.18 -4.62 5.70
CA LEU A 77 -11.39 -3.23 6.15
C LEU A 77 -12.77 -2.64 5.81
N LEU A 78 -13.63 -3.36 5.06
CA LEU A 78 -15.05 -2.97 4.92
C LEU A 78 -15.86 -3.33 6.19
N GLY A 79 -15.33 -4.20 7.04
CA GLY A 79 -15.94 -4.53 8.33
C GLY A 79 -15.81 -3.39 9.35
N HIS A 80 -16.77 -3.32 10.28
CA HIS A 80 -16.87 -2.23 11.26
C HIS A 80 -16.20 -2.55 12.62
N SER A 81 -15.66 -3.75 12.79
CA SER A 81 -15.09 -4.17 14.08
C SER A 81 -13.59 -3.94 14.17
N ASP A 82 -13.09 -3.75 15.39
CA ASP A 82 -11.65 -3.65 15.64
C ASP A 82 -10.90 -4.91 15.21
N LYS A 83 -11.53 -6.09 15.30
CA LYS A 83 -10.99 -7.34 14.75
C LYS A 83 -10.90 -7.32 13.23
N ALA A 84 -11.90 -6.75 12.54
CA ALA A 84 -11.87 -6.61 11.08
C ALA A 84 -10.75 -5.65 10.66
N PHE A 85 -10.60 -4.53 11.36
CA PHE A 85 -9.48 -3.60 11.18
C PHE A 85 -8.13 -4.29 11.37
N ALA A 86 -7.95 -5.01 12.49
CA ALA A 86 -6.70 -5.70 12.80
C ALA A 86 -6.36 -6.78 11.77
N SER A 87 -7.36 -7.53 11.30
CA SER A 87 -7.21 -8.56 10.28
C SER A 87 -6.85 -7.94 8.93
N GLY A 88 -7.49 -6.82 8.56
CA GLY A 88 -7.18 -6.07 7.35
C GLY A 88 -5.76 -5.50 7.37
N ALA A 89 -5.36 -4.87 8.48
CA ALA A 89 -3.99 -4.41 8.70
C ALA A 89 -2.98 -5.58 8.62
N GLY A 90 -3.30 -6.73 9.21
CA GLY A 90 -2.50 -7.94 9.08
C GLY A 90 -2.32 -8.39 7.63
N SER A 91 -3.40 -8.38 6.85
CA SER A 91 -3.38 -8.73 5.42
C SER A 91 -2.51 -7.77 4.61
N PHE A 92 -2.65 -6.45 4.79
CA PHE A 92 -1.76 -5.47 4.16
C PHE A 92 -0.31 -5.63 4.62
N GLY A 93 -0.07 -5.94 5.90
CA GLY A 93 1.26 -6.25 6.44
C GLY A 93 1.93 -7.43 5.74
N LEU A 94 1.18 -8.52 5.45
CA LEU A 94 1.68 -9.62 4.62
C LEU A 94 2.06 -9.14 3.21
N GLY A 95 1.29 -8.20 2.66
CA GLY A 95 1.63 -7.55 1.39
C GLY A 95 2.92 -6.73 1.47
N HIS A 96 3.13 -5.96 2.54
CA HIS A 96 4.38 -5.24 2.78
C HIS A 96 5.57 -6.21 2.85
N LEU A 97 5.42 -7.34 3.54
CA LEU A 97 6.47 -8.37 3.61
C LEU A 97 6.78 -8.97 2.23
N ALA A 98 5.76 -9.20 1.39
CA ALA A 98 5.97 -9.65 0.02
C ALA A 98 6.75 -8.60 -0.80
N TYR A 99 6.36 -7.32 -0.72
CA TYR A 99 7.11 -6.22 -1.35
C TYR A 99 8.57 -6.15 -0.87
N ILE A 100 8.78 -6.17 0.45
CA ILE A 100 10.10 -6.17 1.08
C ILE A 100 10.94 -7.35 0.56
N GLY A 101 10.37 -8.55 0.47
CA GLY A 101 11.06 -9.72 -0.06
C GLY A 101 11.55 -9.51 -1.50
N GLY A 102 10.76 -8.87 -2.35
CA GLY A 102 11.15 -8.51 -3.71
C GLY A 102 12.26 -7.46 -3.75
N PHE A 103 12.13 -6.41 -2.95
CA PHE A 103 13.09 -5.32 -2.90
C PHE A 103 14.43 -5.76 -2.31
N LEU A 104 14.42 -6.56 -1.24
CA LEU A 104 15.62 -7.11 -0.60
C LEU A 104 16.45 -7.98 -1.52
N ARG A 105 15.81 -8.74 -2.43
CA ARG A 105 16.49 -9.59 -3.41
C ARG A 105 17.17 -8.77 -4.51
N ASN A 106 16.69 -7.54 -4.75
CA ASN A 106 17.16 -6.63 -5.79
C ASN A 106 17.72 -5.32 -5.20
N ARG A 107 18.23 -5.37 -3.96
CA ARG A 107 18.75 -4.20 -3.26
C ARG A 107 20.17 -3.85 -3.72
N ASP A 108 20.51 -2.58 -3.62
CA ASP A 108 21.89 -2.14 -3.70
C ASP A 108 22.69 -2.76 -2.55
N ARG A 109 23.72 -3.54 -2.87
CA ARG A 109 24.58 -4.19 -1.87
C ARG A 109 25.85 -3.38 -1.57
N SER A 110 26.15 -2.38 -2.38
CA SER A 110 27.32 -1.51 -2.23
C SER A 110 27.09 -0.42 -1.18
N LEU A 111 25.83 -0.02 -0.99
CA LEU A 111 25.41 0.93 0.02
C LEU A 111 24.84 0.19 1.24
N ALA A 112 25.29 0.48 2.46
CA ALA A 112 24.64 -0.06 3.64
C ALA A 112 23.32 0.68 3.90
N MET A 113 22.28 -0.03 4.39
CA MET A 113 20.98 0.60 4.66
C MET A 113 21.06 1.79 5.62
N LYS A 114 21.96 1.73 6.60
CA LYS A 114 22.22 2.82 7.56
C LYS A 114 22.75 4.09 6.91
N ASP A 115 23.31 4.01 5.71
CA ASP A 115 23.85 5.16 4.97
C ASP A 115 22.81 5.72 3.98
N ASN A 116 21.66 5.06 3.83
CA ASN A 116 20.55 5.55 3.02
C ASN A 116 19.74 6.60 3.81
N LYS A 117 19.90 7.87 3.43
CA LYS A 117 19.22 9.01 4.08
C LYS A 117 17.70 8.90 4.08
N VAL A 118 17.09 8.32 3.05
CA VAL A 118 15.64 8.12 3.00
C VAL A 118 15.22 7.05 4.01
N ALA A 119 15.97 5.94 4.10
CA ALA A 119 15.70 4.90 5.09
C ALA A 119 15.83 5.42 6.52
N LEU A 120 16.89 6.19 6.81
CA LEU A 120 17.05 6.86 8.11
C LEU A 120 15.92 7.83 8.41
N GLY A 121 15.52 8.65 7.43
CA GLY A 121 14.43 9.60 7.58
C GLY A 121 13.10 8.91 7.89
N VAL A 122 12.76 7.85 7.16
CA VAL A 122 11.55 7.05 7.39
C VAL A 122 11.59 6.36 8.75
N ALA A 123 12.73 5.79 9.14
CA ALA A 123 12.89 5.18 10.47
C ALA A 123 12.75 6.20 11.60
N GLY A 124 13.30 7.41 11.43
CA GLY A 124 13.18 8.50 12.38
C GLY A 124 11.74 9.00 12.52
N ILE A 125 11.03 9.21 11.40
CA ILE A 125 9.61 9.57 11.41
C ILE A 125 8.80 8.49 12.14
N TRP A 126 9.01 7.22 11.77
CA TRP A 126 8.33 6.11 12.42
C TRP A 126 8.59 6.07 13.92
N ALA A 127 9.84 6.21 14.36
CA ALA A 127 10.20 6.19 15.78
C ALA A 127 9.52 7.31 16.58
N VAL A 128 9.27 8.47 15.97
CA VAL A 128 8.60 9.60 16.60
C VAL A 128 7.08 9.44 16.60
N THR A 129 6.48 8.99 15.49
CA THR A 129 5.02 9.01 15.33
C THR A 129 4.34 7.70 15.74
N ALA A 130 4.97 6.56 15.50
CA ALA A 130 4.35 5.25 15.72
C ALA A 130 3.98 4.97 17.18
N PRO A 131 4.78 5.33 18.21
CA PRO A 131 4.39 5.12 19.60
C PRO A 131 3.10 5.84 19.97
N GLY A 132 2.91 7.08 19.50
CA GLY A 132 1.70 7.86 19.76
C GLY A 132 0.45 7.24 19.12
N VAL A 133 0.53 6.85 17.85
CA VAL A 133 -0.56 6.18 17.13
C VAL A 133 -0.89 4.83 17.79
N ALA A 134 0.13 4.05 18.13
CA ALA A 134 -0.04 2.75 18.76
C ALA A 134 -0.65 2.85 20.16
N PHE A 135 -0.26 3.86 20.94
CA PHE A 135 -0.85 4.10 22.25
C PHE A 135 -2.33 4.52 22.14
N ALA A 136 -2.66 5.36 21.15
CA ALA A 136 -4.05 5.72 20.87
C ALA A 136 -4.88 4.51 20.44
N ALA A 137 -4.32 3.62 19.60
CA ALA A 137 -4.94 2.37 19.20
C ALA A 137 -5.13 1.42 20.39
N TYR A 138 -4.10 1.27 21.24
CA TYR A 138 -4.14 0.46 22.46
C TYR A 138 -5.25 0.88 23.43
N ARG A 139 -5.46 2.20 23.58
CA ARG A 139 -6.55 2.75 24.41
C ARG A 139 -7.94 2.37 23.90
N LYS A 140 -8.09 2.11 22.60
CA LYS A 140 -9.35 1.67 21.99
C LYS A 140 -9.54 0.16 22.20
N ASP A 141 -8.52 -0.62 21.82
CA ASP A 141 -8.44 -2.06 22.06
C ASP A 141 -6.97 -2.46 22.21
N LYS A 142 -6.66 -3.24 23.25
CA LYS A 142 -5.28 -3.59 23.60
C LYS A 142 -4.53 -4.28 22.46
N ALA A 143 -5.22 -5.12 21.67
CA ALA A 143 -4.61 -5.83 20.55
C ALA A 143 -4.21 -4.88 19.42
N LEU A 144 -4.96 -3.79 19.21
CA LEU A 144 -4.70 -2.83 18.15
C LEU A 144 -3.38 -2.08 18.31
N GLY A 145 -2.90 -1.85 19.54
CA GLY A 145 -1.61 -1.21 19.77
C GLY A 145 -0.45 -2.00 19.16
N ALA A 146 -0.39 -3.30 19.46
CA ALA A 146 0.61 -4.20 18.90
C ALA A 146 0.46 -4.36 17.39
N THR A 147 -0.78 -4.50 16.90
CA THR A 147 -1.06 -4.55 15.45
C THR A 147 -0.55 -3.30 14.74
N MET A 148 -0.80 -2.09 15.27
CA MET A 148 -0.37 -0.84 14.64
C MET A 148 1.14 -0.65 14.68
N LEU A 149 1.82 -1.03 15.76
CA LEU A 149 3.28 -0.99 15.80
C LEU A 149 3.89 -1.92 14.76
N GLY A 150 3.47 -3.19 14.72
CA GLY A 150 3.98 -4.16 13.77
C GLY A 150 3.68 -3.76 12.32
N TYR A 151 2.45 -3.35 12.07
CA TYR A 151 2.00 -2.87 10.75
C TYR A 151 2.84 -1.69 10.26
N SER A 152 2.89 -0.61 11.04
CA SER A 152 3.62 0.60 10.65
C SER A 152 5.12 0.37 10.50
N ALA A 153 5.71 -0.54 11.29
CA ALA A 153 7.10 -0.94 11.14
C ALA A 153 7.35 -1.64 9.80
N THR A 154 6.47 -2.57 9.39
CA THR A 154 6.60 -3.22 8.08
C THR A 154 6.42 -2.24 6.92
N LEU A 155 5.51 -1.27 7.06
CA LEU A 155 5.32 -0.21 6.06
C LEU A 155 6.57 0.69 5.96
N ALA A 156 7.13 1.13 7.09
CA ALA A 156 8.35 1.92 7.12
C ALA A 156 9.53 1.16 6.47
N ALA A 157 9.67 -0.13 6.78
CA ALA A 157 10.69 -1.00 6.17
C ALA A 157 10.47 -1.16 4.66
N MET A 158 9.22 -1.32 4.20
CA MET A 158 8.89 -1.39 2.78
C MET A 158 9.33 -0.13 2.04
N VAL A 159 9.06 1.05 2.58
CA VAL A 159 9.47 2.34 1.97
C VAL A 159 11.00 2.46 1.94
N ALA A 160 11.68 2.10 3.03
CA ALA A 160 13.14 2.10 3.09
C ALA A 160 13.74 1.17 2.01
N HIS A 161 13.23 -0.05 1.87
CA HIS A 161 13.70 -1.00 0.87
C HIS A 161 13.36 -0.60 -0.57
N ALA A 162 12.20 0.02 -0.82
CA ALA A 162 11.86 0.57 -2.12
C ALA A 162 12.85 1.66 -2.58
N ASN A 163 13.40 2.43 -1.63
CA ASN A 163 14.42 3.45 -1.85
C ASN A 163 15.86 2.90 -1.82
N HIS A 164 16.02 1.58 -1.78
CA HIS A 164 17.32 0.90 -1.70
C HIS A 164 17.50 -0.14 -2.81
N LEU A 165 16.76 0.01 -3.91
CA LEU A 165 16.87 -0.84 -5.09
C LEU A 165 18.17 -0.57 -5.86
N ASP A 166 18.77 -1.65 -6.34
CA ASP A 166 20.06 -1.64 -7.05
C ASP A 166 20.01 -0.86 -8.37
N ALA A 167 21.12 -0.20 -8.71
CA ALA A 167 21.23 0.64 -9.90
C ALA A 167 21.09 -0.15 -11.23
N SER A 168 21.23 -1.48 -11.21
CA SER A 168 21.03 -2.35 -12.36
C SER A 168 19.56 -2.54 -12.77
N LEU A 169 18.60 -2.17 -11.91
CA LEU A 169 17.20 -2.05 -12.34
C LEU A 169 16.99 -0.72 -13.09
N PRO A 170 16.11 -0.64 -14.11
CA PRO A 170 15.85 0.62 -14.80
C PRO A 170 15.49 1.77 -13.85
N ARG A 171 16.04 2.97 -14.07
CA ARG A 171 15.81 4.15 -13.20
C ARG A 171 14.33 4.45 -13.01
N THR A 172 13.54 4.33 -14.07
CA THR A 172 12.08 4.54 -14.02
C THR A 172 11.37 3.55 -13.11
N ALA A 173 11.79 2.28 -13.09
CA ALA A 173 11.26 1.26 -12.18
C ALA A 173 11.53 1.62 -10.72
N ARG A 174 12.76 2.04 -10.41
CA ARG A 174 13.16 2.44 -9.05
C ARG A 174 12.37 3.65 -8.56
N LEU A 175 12.26 4.70 -9.40
CA LEU A 175 11.53 5.93 -9.05
C LEU A 175 10.03 5.67 -8.83
N LEU A 176 9.39 4.89 -9.69
CA LEU A 176 7.97 4.56 -9.55
C LEU A 176 7.72 3.69 -8.30
N THR A 177 8.60 2.73 -8.02
CA THR A 177 8.51 1.89 -6.82
C THR A 177 8.67 2.72 -5.55
N ALA A 178 9.66 3.61 -5.50
CA ALA A 178 9.89 4.51 -4.37
C ALA A 178 8.74 5.50 -4.18
N ALA A 179 8.26 6.14 -5.26
CA ALA A 179 7.13 7.07 -5.21
C ALA A 179 5.84 6.36 -4.77
N GLY A 180 5.61 5.14 -5.28
CA GLY A 180 4.44 4.34 -4.92
C GLY A 180 4.46 3.90 -3.45
N ALA A 181 5.60 3.41 -2.95
CA ALA A 181 5.75 3.06 -1.54
C ALA A 181 5.57 4.28 -0.63
N GLY A 182 6.16 5.43 -0.98
CA GLY A 182 5.96 6.68 -0.24
C GLY A 182 4.50 7.15 -0.24
N THR A 183 3.81 7.06 -1.38
CA THR A 183 2.39 7.43 -1.50
C THR A 183 1.49 6.49 -0.68
N PHE A 184 1.80 5.19 -0.64
CA PHE A 184 1.12 4.23 0.24
C PHE A 184 1.35 4.60 1.71
N MET A 185 2.59 4.95 2.10
CA MET A 185 2.85 5.39 3.47
C MET A 185 2.04 6.64 3.86
N VAL A 186 1.83 7.57 2.93
CA VAL A 186 0.95 8.72 3.15
C VAL A 186 -0.49 8.27 3.37
N SER A 187 -1.02 7.38 2.53
CA SER A 187 -2.36 6.78 2.70
C SER A 187 -2.57 6.24 4.10
N ASP A 188 -1.64 5.42 4.57
CA ASP A 188 -1.79 4.70 5.83
C ASP A 188 -1.54 5.58 7.05
N SER A 189 -0.71 6.61 6.90
CA SER A 189 -0.54 7.64 7.93
C SER A 189 -1.85 8.40 8.12
N ILE A 190 -2.54 8.75 7.03
CA ILE A 190 -3.86 9.39 7.08
C ILE A 190 -4.90 8.44 7.65
N LEU A 191 -4.92 7.17 7.22
CA LEU A 191 -5.83 6.16 7.74
C LEU A 191 -5.64 5.94 9.24
N GLY A 192 -4.40 5.82 9.70
CA GLY A 192 -4.07 5.66 11.12
C GLY A 192 -4.47 6.88 11.95
N ALA A 193 -4.16 8.09 11.47
CA ALA A 193 -4.56 9.33 12.14
C ALA A 193 -6.08 9.48 12.20
N ARG A 194 -6.78 9.24 11.08
CA ARG A 194 -8.25 9.24 11.00
C ARG A 194 -8.86 8.25 12.00
N THR A 195 -8.31 7.05 12.10
CA THR A 195 -8.91 5.96 12.89
C THR A 195 -8.67 6.13 14.40
N PHE A 196 -7.51 6.68 14.79
CA PHE A 196 -7.07 6.65 16.20
C PHE A 196 -6.80 8.02 16.83
N LEU A 197 -6.53 9.05 16.04
CA LEU A 197 -6.08 10.36 16.57
C LEU A 197 -7.11 11.47 16.39
N ILE A 198 -7.98 11.39 15.38
CA ILE A 198 -8.94 12.44 15.05
C ILE A 198 -10.34 12.05 15.56
N PRO A 199 -10.92 12.77 16.54
CA PRO A 199 -12.32 12.58 16.90
C PRO A 199 -13.23 13.02 15.75
N ASN A 200 -14.24 12.21 15.40
CA ASN A 200 -15.24 12.51 14.36
C ASN A 200 -14.61 13.00 13.02
N PRO A 201 -13.75 12.19 12.39
CA PRO A 201 -13.04 12.60 11.19
C PRO A 201 -14.02 12.80 10.01
N PRO A 202 -13.83 13.82 9.16
CA PRO A 202 -14.68 14.02 8.00
C PRO A 202 -14.53 12.89 6.99
N ASP A 203 -15.64 12.47 6.36
CA ASP A 203 -15.66 11.38 5.39
C ASP A 203 -14.70 11.59 4.21
N ARG A 204 -14.48 12.85 3.82
CA ARG A 204 -13.53 13.22 2.75
C ARG A 204 -12.10 12.76 3.02
N LEU A 205 -11.69 12.55 4.28
CA LEU A 205 -10.37 11.96 4.56
C LEU A 205 -10.26 10.54 4.01
N GLU A 206 -11.35 9.78 3.97
CA GLU A 206 -11.34 8.44 3.39
C GLU A 206 -11.18 8.47 1.86
N SER A 207 -11.69 9.50 1.18
CA SER A 207 -11.34 9.75 -0.22
C SER A 207 -9.85 10.01 -0.40
N VAL A 208 -9.22 10.79 0.48
CA VAL A 208 -7.77 11.06 0.40
C VAL A 208 -6.98 9.77 0.62
N VAL A 209 -7.39 8.93 1.59
CA VAL A 209 -6.82 7.59 1.80
C VAL A 209 -6.95 6.76 0.52
N MET A 210 -8.16 6.62 -0.06
CA MET A 210 -8.36 5.81 -1.26
C MET A 210 -7.59 6.32 -2.48
N ALA A 211 -7.51 7.63 -2.68
CA ALA A 211 -6.77 8.23 -3.77
C ALA A 211 -5.26 7.95 -3.66
N THR A 212 -4.69 8.13 -2.46
CA THR A 212 -3.27 7.88 -2.21
C THR A 212 -2.94 6.38 -2.19
N TYR A 213 -3.82 5.55 -1.63
CA TYR A 213 -3.70 4.09 -1.66
C TYR A 213 -3.65 3.55 -3.09
N THR A 214 -4.65 3.88 -3.91
CA THR A 214 -4.76 3.36 -5.27
C THR A 214 -3.67 3.92 -6.18
N ALA A 215 -3.28 5.19 -6.01
CA ALA A 215 -2.12 5.76 -6.69
C ALA A 215 -0.82 5.07 -6.28
N GLY A 216 -0.62 4.83 -4.99
CA GLY A 216 0.55 4.12 -4.45
C GLY A 216 0.68 2.72 -5.03
N GLN A 217 -0.39 1.91 -4.97
CA GLN A 217 -0.41 0.58 -5.53
C GLN A 217 -0.17 0.57 -7.05
N PHE A 218 -0.78 1.51 -7.78
CA PHE A 218 -0.56 1.64 -9.22
C PHE A 218 0.89 1.94 -9.56
N LEU A 219 1.51 2.90 -8.85
CA LEU A 219 2.91 3.26 -9.05
C LEU A 219 3.86 2.10 -8.73
N ILE A 220 3.61 1.34 -7.67
CA ILE A 220 4.40 0.13 -7.37
C ILE A 220 4.24 -0.91 -8.49
N SER A 221 3.01 -1.15 -8.96
CA SER A 221 2.71 -2.06 -10.07
C SER A 221 3.44 -1.65 -11.36
N GLU A 222 3.45 -0.36 -11.69
CA GLU A 222 4.21 0.17 -12.84
C GLU A 222 5.71 0.07 -12.64
N GLY A 223 6.20 0.29 -11.42
CA GLY A 223 7.60 0.08 -11.04
C GLY A 223 8.02 -1.37 -11.29
N ALA A 224 7.21 -2.32 -10.82
CA ALA A 224 7.43 -3.75 -11.06
C ALA A 224 7.36 -4.08 -12.56
N ALA A 225 6.39 -3.54 -13.31
CA ALA A 225 6.27 -3.79 -14.74
C ALA A 225 7.48 -3.32 -15.56
N ARG A 226 8.16 -2.26 -15.10
CA ARG A 226 9.34 -1.67 -15.77
C ARG A 226 10.66 -2.18 -15.23
N ALA A 227 10.65 -3.07 -14.25
CA ALA A 227 11.86 -3.65 -13.67
C ALA A 227 12.42 -4.84 -14.50
N ALA A 228 11.70 -5.28 -15.53
CA ALA A 228 12.24 -6.20 -16.53
C ALA A 228 13.44 -5.56 -17.23
N ARG A 229 14.50 -6.35 -17.41
CA ARG A 229 15.74 -5.94 -18.07
C ARG A 229 15.62 -6.08 -19.58
#